data_AF-A0AAJ0FS71-F1
#
_entry.id   AF-A0AAJ0FS71-F1
#
_cell.length_a   1.000
_cell.length_b   1.000
_cell.length_c   1.000
_cell.angle_alpha   90.00
_cell.angle_beta   90.00
_cell.angle_gamma   90.00
#
_symmetry.space_group_name_H-M   'P 1'
#
loop_
_entity.id
_entity.type
_entity.pdbx_description
1 polymer ?
#
loop_
_entity_poly.entity_id
_entity_poly.type
_entity_poly.pdbx_seq_one_letter_code
_entity_poly.pdbx_strand_id
1 'polypeptide(L)'
;MVAYTYILTLLAATAALATPAPINDGELTLEARAGQKYICQGGKDNKGENYGEVSYDKAVGFFRDAKTNTGASGYPKKFDNVGNVMKFKKGCKKNVWELPLNSNGKPYDYKKKKAGNSPGPIRVYYTKNLKFCGIGAKEHKKDVRPNNPHNCALKK
;
A
#
# COMPACT_ATOMS: atom_id res chain seq x y z
N MET A 1 -4.54 -62.33 45.79
CA MET A 1 -3.88 -61.05 45.46
C MET A 1 -4.41 -60.60 44.11
N VAL A 2 -4.95 -59.38 44.03
CA VAL A 2 -5.63 -58.82 42.86
C VAL A 2 -4.59 -58.28 41.87
N ALA A 3 -4.66 -58.72 40.62
CA ALA A 3 -3.78 -58.22 39.56
C ALA A 3 -4.40 -56.97 38.93
N TYR A 4 -3.74 -55.82 39.08
CA TYR A 4 -4.12 -54.57 38.43
C TYR A 4 -3.53 -54.52 37.02
N THR A 5 -4.40 -54.61 36.00
CA THR A 5 -4.07 -54.38 34.59
C THR A 5 -4.15 -52.89 34.28
N TYR A 6 -3.00 -52.24 34.09
CA TYR A 6 -2.93 -50.87 33.55
C TYR A 6 -2.80 -50.93 32.03
N ILE A 7 -3.85 -50.55 31.31
CA ILE A 7 -3.81 -50.33 29.86
C ILE A 7 -3.38 -48.88 29.63
N LEU A 8 -2.15 -48.67 29.17
CA LEU A 8 -1.69 -47.38 28.67
C LEU A 8 -2.32 -47.11 27.29
N THR A 9 -3.25 -46.16 27.21
CA THR A 9 -3.74 -45.60 25.96
C THR A 9 -2.79 -44.49 25.49
N LEU A 10 -1.93 -44.80 24.51
CA LEU A 10 -1.20 -43.77 23.75
C LEU A 10 -2.17 -43.10 22.76
N LEU A 11 -2.51 -41.83 23.00
CA LEU A 11 -3.07 -40.98 21.96
C LEU A 11 -1.94 -40.55 21.02
N ALA A 12 -1.91 -41.10 19.81
CA ALA A 12 -1.10 -40.58 18.72
C ALA A 12 -1.70 -39.25 18.25
N ALA A 13 -1.10 -38.14 18.67
CA ALA A 13 -1.38 -36.83 18.09
C ALA A 13 -0.87 -36.82 16.64
N THR A 14 -1.79 -36.97 15.68
CA THR A 14 -1.50 -36.66 14.27
C THR A 14 -1.28 -35.16 14.16
N ALA A 15 -0.02 -34.75 14.16
CA ALA A 15 0.34 -33.41 13.71
C ALA A 15 -0.06 -33.31 12.24
N ALA A 16 -1.19 -32.65 11.97
CA ALA A 16 -1.54 -32.23 10.63
C ALA A 16 -0.42 -31.28 10.17
N LEU A 17 0.51 -31.80 9.37
CA LEU A 17 1.47 -30.99 8.65
C LEU A 17 0.65 -30.16 7.67
N ALA A 18 0.41 -28.90 8.02
CA ALA A 18 -0.09 -27.88 7.11
C ALA A 18 0.98 -27.66 6.04
N THR A 19 1.03 -28.55 5.05
CA THR A 19 1.84 -28.36 3.85
C THR A 19 1.26 -27.14 3.12
N PRO A 20 2.07 -26.14 2.75
CA PRO A 20 1.57 -24.98 2.03
C PRO A 20 0.93 -25.46 0.71
N ALA A 21 -0.34 -25.11 0.54
CA ALA A 21 -1.06 -25.40 -0.69
C ALA A 21 -0.36 -24.69 -1.86
N PRO A 22 -0.20 -25.35 -3.02
CA PRO A 22 0.35 -24.70 -4.20
C PRO A 22 -0.56 -23.54 -4.62
N ILE A 23 0.04 -22.36 -4.69
CA ILE A 23 -0.68 -21.09 -4.87
C ILE A 23 -0.86 -20.87 -6.37
N ASN A 24 -2.12 -20.83 -6.81
CA ASN A 24 -2.49 -20.41 -8.15
C ASN A 24 -2.11 -18.93 -8.35
N ASP A 25 -1.48 -18.60 -9.49
CA ASP A 25 -0.91 -17.31 -9.91
C ASP A 25 -1.91 -16.12 -10.05
N GLY A 26 -3.00 -16.09 -9.28
CA GLY A 26 -3.99 -15.01 -9.26
C GLY A 26 -3.90 -14.10 -8.03
N GLU A 27 -3.22 -14.54 -6.98
CA GLU A 27 -3.20 -13.86 -5.69
C GLU A 27 -1.77 -13.86 -5.15
N LEU A 28 -0.96 -12.84 -5.51
CA LEU A 28 0.28 -12.58 -4.77
C LEU A 28 -0.07 -12.57 -3.29
N THR A 29 0.43 -13.57 -2.55
CA THR A 29 0.23 -13.72 -1.11
C THR A 29 0.62 -12.44 -0.38
N LEU A 30 0.06 -12.26 0.81
CA LEU A 30 0.45 -11.16 1.70
C LEU A 30 1.99 -11.12 1.90
N GLU A 31 2.61 -12.30 1.91
CA GLU A 31 4.05 -12.52 2.04
C GLU A 31 4.83 -12.04 0.81
N ALA A 32 4.34 -12.28 -0.42
CA ALA A 32 4.98 -11.81 -1.65
C ALA A 32 5.00 -10.28 -1.80
N ARG A 33 4.28 -9.54 -0.93
CA ARG A 33 4.23 -8.07 -0.91
C ARG A 33 4.96 -7.46 0.29
N ALA A 34 5.22 -8.24 1.33
CA ALA A 34 5.94 -7.78 2.51
C ALA A 34 7.36 -7.35 2.13
N GLY A 35 7.81 -6.20 2.64
CA GLY A 35 9.15 -5.68 2.36
C GLY A 35 9.33 -5.01 0.99
N GLN A 36 8.30 -4.99 0.13
CA GLN A 36 8.37 -4.28 -1.15
C GLN A 36 8.60 -2.78 -0.94
N LYS A 37 9.45 -2.21 -1.78
CA LYS A 37 9.77 -0.77 -1.76
C LYS A 37 9.57 -0.16 -3.13
N TYR A 38 9.13 1.08 -3.16
CA TYR A 38 8.89 1.85 -4.37
C TYR A 38 9.82 3.05 -4.40
N ILE A 39 10.53 3.25 -5.51
CA ILE A 39 11.33 4.43 -5.77
C ILE A 39 10.46 5.44 -6.52
N CYS A 40 10.25 6.60 -5.92
CA CYS A 40 9.42 7.66 -6.47
C CYS A 40 10.31 8.80 -6.97
N GLN A 41 10.22 9.10 -8.27
CA GLN A 41 10.97 10.18 -8.89
C GLN A 41 10.03 11.11 -9.67
N GLY A 42 10.48 12.33 -9.90
CA GLY A 42 9.84 13.28 -10.81
C GLY A 42 10.10 12.94 -12.26
N GLY A 43 9.64 13.82 -13.14
CA GLY A 43 9.73 13.65 -14.59
C GLY A 43 8.80 12.56 -15.13
N LYS A 44 8.63 12.53 -16.45
CA LYS A 44 7.87 11.49 -17.12
C LYS A 44 8.57 10.13 -16.86
N ASP A 45 7.80 9.13 -16.41
CA ASP A 45 8.26 7.76 -16.20
C ASP A 45 9.47 7.61 -15.23
N ASN A 46 9.50 8.37 -14.13
CA ASN A 46 10.55 8.34 -13.09
C ASN A 46 11.97 8.78 -13.54
N LYS A 47 12.10 9.64 -14.57
CA LYS A 47 13.41 10.10 -15.09
C LYS A 47 13.90 11.44 -14.53
N GLY A 48 13.40 11.88 -13.38
CA GLY A 48 13.69 13.18 -12.78
C GLY A 48 14.18 13.13 -11.33
N GLU A 49 13.94 14.22 -10.60
CA GLU A 49 14.37 14.40 -9.19
C GLU A 49 13.88 13.22 -8.32
N ASN A 50 14.76 12.68 -7.48
CA ASN A 50 14.37 11.64 -6.53
C ASN A 50 13.56 12.24 -5.37
N TYR A 51 12.31 11.78 -5.19
CA TYR A 51 11.46 12.18 -4.07
C TYR A 51 11.57 11.25 -2.86
N GLY A 52 12.15 10.06 -3.07
CA GLY A 52 12.48 9.10 -2.02
C GLY A 52 11.94 7.71 -2.25
N GLU A 53 12.25 6.85 -1.29
CA GLU A 53 11.81 5.46 -1.23
C GLU A 53 10.58 5.32 -0.33
N VAL A 54 9.59 4.54 -0.76
CA VAL A 54 8.35 4.29 -0.02
C VAL A 54 8.21 2.80 0.24
N SER A 55 8.14 2.41 1.51
CA SER A 55 7.81 1.03 1.89
C SER A 55 6.32 0.76 1.66
N TYR A 56 6.03 -0.38 1.01
CA TYR A 56 4.67 -0.89 0.83
C TYR A 56 3.93 -0.99 2.17
N ASP A 57 4.53 -1.68 3.14
CA ASP A 57 3.89 -1.95 4.44
C ASP A 57 3.54 -0.67 5.20
N LYS A 58 4.46 0.31 5.20
CA LYS A 58 4.21 1.63 5.81
C LYS A 58 3.07 2.36 5.11
N ALA A 59 3.09 2.43 3.78
CA ALA A 59 2.03 3.08 3.01
C ALA A 59 0.66 2.42 3.25
N VAL A 60 0.63 1.08 3.36
CA VAL A 60 -0.57 0.32 3.74
C VAL A 60 -1.05 0.68 5.14
N GLY A 61 -0.16 0.74 6.12
CA GLY A 61 -0.50 1.18 7.47
C GLY A 61 -1.15 2.56 7.49
N PHE A 62 -0.57 3.53 6.76
CA PHE A 62 -1.06 4.91 6.75
C PHE A 62 -2.45 5.07 6.15
N PHE A 63 -2.74 4.44 5.00
CA PHE A 63 -4.09 4.57 4.44
C PHE A 63 -5.13 3.77 5.22
N ARG A 64 -4.75 2.69 5.90
CA ARG A 64 -5.65 1.93 6.77
C ARG A 64 -6.05 2.73 8.01
N ASP A 65 -5.11 3.51 8.55
CA ASP A 65 -5.38 4.47 9.63
C ASP A 65 -6.30 5.62 9.14
N ALA A 66 -5.96 6.23 8.00
CA ALA A 66 -6.73 7.34 7.44
C ALA A 66 -8.12 6.94 6.90
N LYS A 67 -8.29 5.67 6.50
CA LYS A 67 -9.50 5.13 5.85
C LYS A 67 -9.93 6.02 4.67
N THR A 68 -11.22 6.32 4.53
CA THR A 68 -11.75 7.29 3.56
C THR A 68 -12.29 8.54 4.24
N ASN A 69 -11.68 8.93 5.37
CA ASN A 69 -12.13 10.05 6.19
C ASN A 69 -11.29 11.29 5.87
N THR A 70 -11.82 12.18 5.05
CA THR A 70 -11.16 13.45 4.71
C THR A 70 -10.91 14.27 5.99
N GLY A 71 -9.65 14.49 6.33
CA GLY A 71 -9.24 15.35 7.46
C GLY A 71 -9.21 16.83 7.09
N ALA A 72 -8.77 17.67 8.02
CA ALA A 72 -8.69 19.13 7.83
C ALA A 72 -7.73 19.56 6.70
N SER A 73 -6.81 18.67 6.31
CA SER A 73 -5.96 18.85 5.14
C SER A 73 -6.71 18.71 3.80
N GLY A 74 -7.97 18.25 3.78
CA GLY A 74 -8.67 17.87 2.56
C GLY A 74 -8.18 16.55 1.95
N TYR A 75 -7.40 15.76 2.69
CA TYR A 75 -6.98 14.39 2.35
C TYR A 75 -7.35 13.41 3.48
N PRO A 76 -7.43 12.10 3.21
CA PRO A 76 -7.46 11.49 1.87
C PRO A 76 -8.67 11.98 1.07
N LYS A 77 -8.59 11.93 -0.26
CA LYS A 77 -9.69 12.36 -1.14
C LYS A 77 -9.84 11.41 -2.32
N LYS A 78 -10.98 11.48 -3.00
CA LYS A 78 -11.23 10.70 -4.23
C LYS A 78 -10.23 11.08 -5.33
N PHE A 79 -9.84 10.09 -6.11
CA PHE A 79 -8.98 10.20 -7.28
C PHE A 79 -9.64 9.48 -8.45
N ASP A 80 -10.03 10.24 -9.46
CA ASP A 80 -10.81 9.74 -10.60
C ASP A 80 -9.93 9.14 -11.71
N ASN A 81 -8.60 9.29 -11.60
CA ASN A 81 -7.64 8.81 -12.60
C ASN A 81 -7.97 9.26 -14.04
N VAL A 82 -8.40 10.51 -14.21
CA VAL A 82 -8.75 11.08 -15.51
C VAL A 82 -7.57 10.92 -16.48
N GLY A 83 -7.86 10.44 -17.69
CA GLY A 83 -6.83 10.16 -18.71
C GLY A 83 -5.98 8.91 -18.44
N ASN A 84 -6.32 8.09 -17.43
CA ASN A 84 -5.60 6.88 -17.06
C ASN A 84 -4.10 7.11 -16.79
N VAL A 85 -3.77 8.24 -16.17
CA VAL A 85 -2.38 8.66 -15.87
C VAL A 85 -1.66 7.68 -14.94
N MET A 86 -2.41 7.02 -14.04
CA MET A 86 -1.93 5.93 -13.21
C MET A 86 -2.35 4.57 -13.79
N LYS A 87 -1.41 3.62 -13.82
CA LYS A 87 -1.66 2.21 -14.13
C LYS A 87 -1.89 1.45 -12.83
N PHE A 88 -3.14 1.18 -12.48
CA PHE A 88 -3.48 0.43 -11.27
C PHE A 88 -3.61 -1.08 -11.51
N LYS A 89 -3.36 -1.87 -10.46
CA LYS A 89 -3.60 -3.32 -10.47
C LYS A 89 -5.08 -3.65 -10.69
N LYS A 90 -5.38 -4.88 -11.11
CA LYS A 90 -6.76 -5.37 -11.32
C LYS A 90 -7.62 -5.18 -10.05
N GLY A 91 -8.81 -4.62 -10.25
CA GLY A 91 -9.77 -4.31 -9.17
C GLY A 91 -9.62 -2.91 -8.56
N CYS A 92 -8.82 -2.02 -9.16
CA CYS A 92 -8.65 -0.62 -8.74
C CYS A 92 -9.17 0.38 -9.78
N LYS A 93 -10.24 0.03 -10.51
CA LYS A 93 -10.75 0.84 -11.63
C LYS A 93 -11.68 2.00 -11.22
N LYS A 94 -12.30 1.92 -10.03
CA LYS A 94 -13.30 2.90 -9.56
C LYS A 94 -13.12 3.13 -8.07
N ASN A 95 -13.61 4.27 -7.57
CA ASN A 95 -13.61 4.63 -6.15
C ASN A 95 -12.21 4.59 -5.51
N VAL A 96 -11.22 5.08 -6.26
CA VAL A 96 -9.85 5.21 -5.77
C VAL A 96 -9.76 6.47 -4.92
N TRP A 97 -9.01 6.38 -3.85
CA TRP A 97 -8.66 7.45 -2.95
C TRP A 97 -7.15 7.66 -3.00
N GLU A 98 -6.73 8.91 -2.85
CA GLU A 98 -5.34 9.29 -2.71
C GLU A 98 -5.06 9.86 -1.32
N LEU A 99 -3.97 9.39 -0.72
CA LEU A 99 -3.40 9.93 0.51
C LEU A 99 -1.97 10.40 0.22
N PRO A 100 -1.60 11.65 0.57
CA PRO A 100 -0.24 12.13 0.46
C PRO A 100 0.73 11.38 1.36
N LEU A 101 1.96 11.27 0.89
CA LEU A 101 3.10 10.87 1.68
C LEU A 101 4.16 11.96 1.57
N ASN A 102 4.83 12.22 2.69
CA ASN A 102 5.99 13.10 2.73
C ASN A 102 7.21 12.39 2.12
N SER A 103 8.29 13.14 1.88
CA SER A 103 9.54 12.59 1.32
C SER A 103 10.02 11.35 2.08
N ASN A 104 10.58 10.38 1.34
CA ASN A 104 10.95 9.06 1.86
C ASN A 104 9.77 8.27 2.47
N GLY A 105 8.55 8.48 1.94
CA GLY A 105 7.36 7.74 2.33
C GLY A 105 6.92 7.99 3.77
N LYS A 106 7.28 9.13 4.36
CA LYS A 106 6.85 9.50 5.72
C LYS A 106 5.33 9.80 5.75
N PRO A 107 4.65 9.60 6.89
CA PRO A 107 3.23 9.89 6.99
C PRO A 107 2.95 11.37 6.77
N TYR A 108 1.85 11.66 6.07
CA TYR A 108 1.29 13.00 5.97
C TYR A 108 0.27 13.22 7.08
N ASP A 109 0.35 14.36 7.76
CA ASP A 109 -0.59 14.70 8.83
C ASP A 109 -1.90 15.23 8.24
N TYR A 110 -2.78 14.33 7.85
CA TYR A 110 -4.03 14.69 7.18
C TYR A 110 -5.02 15.42 8.10
N LYS A 111 -4.80 15.40 9.42
CA LYS A 111 -5.62 16.08 10.44
C LYS A 111 -5.24 17.56 10.58
N LYS A 112 -4.07 17.99 10.09
CA LYS A 112 -3.68 19.41 10.06
C LYS A 112 -4.14 20.10 8.78
N LYS A 113 -4.49 21.40 8.88
CA LYS A 113 -4.79 22.24 7.71
C LYS A 113 -3.59 22.29 6.76
N LYS A 114 -3.82 22.52 5.46
CA LYS A 114 -2.76 22.51 4.42
C LYS A 114 -1.69 23.59 4.60
N ALA A 115 -2.01 24.72 5.22
CA ALA A 115 -1.04 25.80 5.44
C ALA A 115 0.08 25.30 6.35
N GLY A 116 1.34 25.34 5.87
CA GLY A 116 2.49 24.77 6.57
C GLY A 116 2.58 23.24 6.57
N ASN A 117 1.65 22.54 5.93
CA ASN A 117 1.57 21.08 5.83
C ASN A 117 1.39 20.66 4.37
N SER A 118 2.42 20.95 3.56
CA SER A 118 2.38 20.67 2.13
C SER A 118 2.32 19.15 1.88
N PRO A 119 1.40 18.66 1.03
CA PRO A 119 1.25 17.23 0.77
C PRO A 119 2.38 16.63 -0.09
N GLY A 120 3.34 17.44 -0.56
CA GLY A 120 4.44 16.95 -1.40
C GLY A 120 3.97 16.27 -2.70
N PRO A 121 4.88 15.57 -3.41
CA PRO A 121 4.59 14.96 -4.71
C PRO A 121 4.14 13.49 -4.63
N ILE A 122 4.35 12.78 -3.53
CA ILE A 122 4.10 11.33 -3.44
C ILE A 122 2.68 11.05 -2.95
N ARG A 123 1.98 10.10 -3.58
CA ARG A 123 0.63 9.65 -3.21
C ARG A 123 0.59 8.13 -3.11
N VAL A 124 -0.10 7.61 -2.09
CA VAL A 124 -0.59 6.23 -2.09
C VAL A 124 -2.03 6.20 -2.56
N TYR A 125 -2.35 5.24 -3.43
CA TYR A 125 -3.67 5.05 -4.02
C TYR A 125 -4.28 3.75 -3.53
N TYR A 126 -5.55 3.80 -3.14
CA TYR A 126 -6.26 2.64 -2.57
C TYR A 126 -7.76 2.78 -2.81
N THR A 127 -8.51 1.67 -2.77
CA THR A 127 -9.97 1.71 -2.93
C THR A 127 -10.67 2.08 -1.63
N LYS A 128 -11.97 2.41 -1.71
CA LYS A 128 -12.84 2.59 -0.53
C LYS A 128 -12.78 1.41 0.46
N ASN A 129 -12.55 0.19 -0.03
CA ASN A 129 -12.44 -1.03 0.79
C ASN A 129 -11.00 -1.26 1.29
N LEU A 130 -10.16 -0.22 1.28
CA LEU A 130 -8.77 -0.26 1.76
C LEU A 130 -7.89 -1.26 1.01
N LYS A 131 -8.21 -1.53 -0.26
CA LYS A 131 -7.34 -2.32 -1.15
C LYS A 131 -6.27 -1.42 -1.75
N PHE A 132 -5.01 -1.75 -1.56
CA PHE A 132 -3.89 -1.04 -2.20
C PHE A 132 -3.95 -1.13 -3.73
N CYS A 133 -3.76 0.00 -4.40
CA CYS A 133 -3.80 0.12 -5.86
C CYS A 133 -2.45 0.51 -6.47
N GLY A 134 -1.65 1.30 -5.77
CA GLY A 134 -0.32 1.71 -6.20
C GLY A 134 0.24 2.86 -5.39
N ILE A 135 1.51 3.17 -5.65
CA ILE A 135 2.17 4.40 -5.19
C ILE A 135 2.56 5.18 -6.43
N GLY A 136 2.31 6.47 -6.42
CA GLY A 136 2.66 7.36 -7.52
C GLY A 136 3.29 8.64 -7.05
N ALA A 137 3.91 9.32 -8.00
CA ALA A 137 4.57 10.60 -7.82
C ALA A 137 4.12 11.58 -8.90
N LYS A 138 3.93 12.83 -8.51
CA LYS A 138 3.72 13.95 -9.45
C LYS A 138 4.98 14.18 -10.30
N GLU A 139 4.82 14.48 -11.58
CA GLU A 139 5.94 14.81 -12.48
C GLU A 139 6.83 15.95 -11.92
N HIS A 140 6.24 16.92 -11.23
CA HIS A 140 6.95 18.05 -10.63
C HIS A 140 6.63 18.18 -9.13
N LYS A 141 7.66 18.51 -8.34
CA LYS A 141 7.52 18.75 -6.88
C LYS A 141 6.69 19.99 -6.55
N LYS A 142 6.80 21.02 -7.40
CA LYS A 142 6.00 22.25 -7.34
C LYS A 142 4.66 22.04 -8.02
N ASP A 143 3.62 22.74 -7.58
CA ASP A 143 2.29 22.70 -8.20
C ASP A 143 2.26 23.48 -9.53
N VAL A 144 2.92 22.94 -10.56
CA VAL A 144 2.90 23.45 -11.95
C VAL A 144 1.89 22.63 -12.75
N ARG A 145 1.03 23.23 -13.57
CA ARG A 145 0.03 22.48 -14.36
C ARG A 145 0.51 22.26 -15.81
N PRO A 146 0.31 21.05 -16.40
CA PRO A 146 -0.20 19.83 -15.78
C PRO A 146 0.82 19.20 -14.80
N ASN A 147 0.33 18.61 -13.70
CA ASN A 147 1.16 17.87 -12.75
C ASN A 147 0.64 16.45 -12.54
N ASN A 148 0.58 15.69 -13.61
CA ASN A 148 -0.04 14.38 -13.56
C ASN A 148 0.81 13.42 -12.72
N PRO A 149 0.20 12.57 -11.89
CA PRO A 149 0.91 11.51 -11.22
C PRO A 149 1.23 10.38 -12.21
N HIS A 150 2.34 9.69 -11.96
CA HIS A 150 2.71 8.44 -12.61
C HIS A 150 3.13 7.40 -11.55
N ASN A 151 3.13 6.12 -11.91
CA ASN A 151 3.51 5.04 -11.00
C ASN A 151 4.98 5.16 -10.59
N CYS A 152 5.25 5.06 -9.28
CA CYS A 152 6.60 4.86 -8.78
C CYS A 152 7.12 3.46 -9.18
N ALA A 153 8.43 3.33 -9.36
CA ALA A 153 9.06 2.08 -9.77
C ALA A 153 9.19 1.12 -8.58
N LEU A 154 8.89 -0.17 -8.77
CA LEU A 154 9.21 -1.19 -7.77
C LEU A 154 10.73 -1.33 -7.70
N LYS A 155 11.29 -1.22 -6.50
CA LYS A 155 12.70 -1.50 -6.24
C LYS A 155 12.91 -3.01 -6.39
N LYS A 156 13.70 -3.39 -7.38
CA LYS A 156 14.13 -4.77 -7.60
C LYS A 156 15.17 -5.19 -6.57
#